data_AF-A0A9W8PUP1-F1
#
_entry.id   AF-A0A9W8PUP1-F1
#
_cell.length_a   1.000
_cell.length_b   1.000
_cell.length_c   1.000
_cell.angle_alpha   90.00
_cell.angle_beta   90.00
_cell.angle_gamma   90.00
#
_symmetry.space_group_name_H-M   'P 1'
#
loop_
_entity.id
_entity.type
_entity.pdbx_description
1 polymer ?
#
loop_
_entity_poly.entity_id
_entity_poly.type
_entity_poly.pdbx_seq_one_letter_code
_entity_poly.pdbx_strand_id
1 'polypeptide(L)'
;MSCPVRIYPLRKPKNHRVPVPRWHLALPGDVTHVCTAYIGVQKHNASQDADHARDEAVAIIQSWLRGETGPSAYETFAVVDGCDVQETTVWVCYWDDKTAYDGGLETLSLEPIYSRLSQQGRASIGIWREAFVTEYPRLETNYSGLDYLPGLARLPGATFPEHTISAYWGAARDRIPSSAHDLFPSSLDHTPPNTTPKGLGQYLIGTNTENVAHIRSGQFWENCSQEEADSYNTKLEPTLRSGLEYLWDNSPETGALGLRYLRNQDPSPSSPESAPQKESCGAGFFTNLEALETWAKSHKSHLAIYRGALTHYKVFGEDRKFRTWHEVSILKEGAARFEYMNCVPKTGVISSVHLKVEEVL
;
A
#
# COMPACT_ATOMS: atom_id res chain seq x y z
N MET A 1 -5.34 -32.52 8.26
CA MET A 1 -6.65 -31.87 8.42
C MET A 1 -7.30 -31.79 7.06
N SER A 2 -8.54 -32.25 6.91
CA SER A 2 -9.30 -32.14 5.66
C SER A 2 -9.32 -30.67 5.23
N CYS A 3 -8.84 -30.32 4.03
CA CYS A 3 -9.09 -28.99 3.47
C CYS A 3 -10.60 -28.76 3.50
N PRO A 4 -11.11 -27.66 4.10
CA PRO A 4 -12.52 -27.35 4.02
C PRO A 4 -12.91 -27.27 2.54
N VAL A 5 -14.05 -27.87 2.19
CA VAL A 5 -14.54 -27.90 0.81
C VAL A 5 -14.66 -26.46 0.29
N ARG A 6 -14.04 -26.17 -0.85
CA ARG A 6 -14.22 -24.88 -1.55
C ARG A 6 -15.67 -24.78 -2.05
N ILE A 7 -16.43 -23.83 -1.50
CA ILE A 7 -17.84 -23.56 -1.83
C ILE A 7 -17.92 -22.65 -3.05
N TYR A 8 -17.06 -21.62 -3.11
CA TYR A 8 -16.99 -20.73 -4.27
C TYR A 8 -15.91 -21.20 -5.25
N PRO A 9 -16.29 -21.58 -6.48
CA PRO A 9 -15.35 -22.11 -7.45
C PRO A 9 -14.36 -21.03 -7.90
N LEU A 10 -13.18 -21.50 -8.32
CA LEU A 10 -12.20 -20.66 -9.01
C LEU A 10 -12.81 -20.09 -10.29
N ARG A 11 -12.48 -18.84 -10.61
CA ARG A 11 -12.76 -18.18 -11.91
C ARG A 11 -11.77 -18.60 -13.01
N LYS A 12 -10.71 -19.34 -12.66
CA LYS A 12 -9.71 -19.83 -13.62
C LYS A 12 -10.39 -20.52 -14.83
N PRO A 13 -10.20 -20.01 -16.06
CA PRO A 13 -10.76 -20.63 -17.25
C PRO A 13 -10.25 -22.06 -17.45
N LYS A 14 -11.08 -22.92 -18.07
CA LYS A 14 -10.67 -24.27 -18.44
C LYS A 14 -9.44 -24.21 -19.36
N ASN A 15 -8.44 -25.04 -19.09
CA ASN A 15 -7.17 -25.10 -19.82
C ASN A 15 -6.32 -23.80 -19.78
N HIS A 16 -6.59 -22.88 -18.85
CA HIS A 16 -5.78 -21.67 -18.69
C HIS A 16 -4.32 -21.99 -18.38
N ARG A 17 -3.41 -21.48 -19.21
CA ARG A 17 -1.95 -21.54 -19.02
C ARG A 17 -1.43 -20.15 -18.74
N VAL A 18 -0.62 -20.01 -17.70
CA VAL A 18 -0.02 -18.71 -17.37
C VAL A 18 1.04 -18.39 -18.43
N PRO A 19 1.04 -17.15 -18.98
CA PRO A 19 1.98 -16.79 -20.04
C PRO A 19 3.42 -16.63 -19.55
N VAL A 20 3.62 -16.39 -18.24
CA VAL A 20 4.92 -16.21 -17.59
C VAL A 20 4.86 -16.81 -16.19
N PRO A 21 5.96 -17.39 -15.66
CA PRO A 21 6.01 -17.85 -14.27
C PRO A 21 5.63 -16.76 -13.27
N ARG A 22 5.00 -17.17 -12.16
CA ARG A 22 4.55 -16.30 -11.08
C ARG A 22 4.78 -16.96 -9.74
N TRP A 23 5.15 -16.16 -8.75
CA TRP A 23 5.42 -16.61 -7.40
C TRP A 23 4.58 -15.86 -6.40
N HIS A 24 4.27 -16.52 -5.29
CA HIS A 24 3.57 -15.90 -4.17
C HIS A 24 4.38 -16.06 -2.89
N LEU A 25 4.08 -15.23 -1.91
CA LEU A 25 4.64 -15.31 -0.58
C LEU A 25 4.15 -16.58 0.13
N ALA A 26 5.09 -17.33 0.70
CA ALA A 26 4.83 -18.34 1.70
C ALA A 26 5.66 -18.04 2.96
N LEU A 27 4.98 -17.84 4.08
CA LEU A 27 5.60 -17.60 5.39
C LEU A 27 5.69 -18.89 6.21
N PRO A 28 6.51 -18.91 7.28
CA PRO A 28 6.54 -20.02 8.24
C PRO A 28 5.15 -20.39 8.76
N GLY A 29 4.92 -21.68 9.02
CA GLY A 29 3.57 -22.22 9.29
C GLY A 29 2.94 -21.78 10.62
N ASP A 30 3.73 -21.16 11.50
CA ASP A 30 3.31 -20.53 12.75
C ASP A 30 2.85 -19.07 12.56
N VAL A 31 3.15 -18.45 11.41
CA VAL A 31 2.66 -17.11 11.07
C VAL A 31 1.18 -17.19 10.71
N THR A 32 0.35 -16.63 11.58
CA THR A 32 -1.12 -16.61 11.42
C THR A 32 -1.63 -15.30 10.83
N HIS A 33 -0.86 -14.22 10.96
CA HIS A 33 -1.20 -12.87 10.52
C HIS A 33 0.07 -12.14 10.08
N VAL A 34 -0.10 -11.12 9.24
CA VAL A 34 0.93 -10.10 8.99
C VAL A 34 0.39 -8.75 9.40
N CYS A 35 1.26 -7.87 9.88
CA CYS A 35 0.90 -6.51 10.26
C CYS A 35 1.63 -5.52 9.35
N THR A 36 0.92 -4.50 8.89
CA THR A 36 1.45 -3.46 8.01
C THR A 36 1.12 -2.10 8.60
N ALA A 37 2.07 -1.17 8.57
CA ALA A 37 1.83 0.22 8.94
C ALA A 37 2.42 1.17 7.90
N TYR A 38 1.58 2.06 7.39
CA TYR A 38 1.99 3.25 6.65
C TYR A 38 2.10 4.39 7.65
N ILE A 39 3.26 5.05 7.69
CA ILE A 39 3.51 6.21 8.55
C ILE A 39 3.96 7.33 7.63
N GLY A 40 3.36 8.52 7.75
CA GLY A 40 3.75 9.64 6.90
C GLY A 40 3.93 10.95 7.64
N VAL A 41 4.85 11.76 7.13
CA VAL A 41 5.11 13.14 7.55
C VAL A 41 4.88 14.05 6.37
N GLN A 42 3.84 14.88 6.46
CA GLN A 42 3.50 15.87 5.45
C GLN A 42 3.77 17.28 5.94
N LYS A 43 4.05 18.16 5.00
CA LYS A 43 4.26 19.58 5.23
C LYS A 43 3.20 20.36 4.45
N HIS A 44 2.60 21.38 5.05
CA HIS A 44 1.57 22.19 4.40
C HIS A 44 1.96 23.66 4.17
N ASN A 45 3.21 24.03 4.47
CA ASN A 45 3.80 25.33 4.18
C ASN A 45 5.27 25.18 3.73
N ALA A 46 5.76 26.04 2.84
CA ALA A 46 7.13 26.04 2.33
C ALA A 46 8.07 27.02 3.09
N SER A 47 7.99 27.08 4.42
CA SER A 47 8.92 27.88 5.24
C SER A 47 10.12 27.06 5.74
N GLN A 48 11.23 27.74 6.04
CA GLN A 48 12.41 27.11 6.63
C GLN A 48 12.11 26.46 8.00
N ASP A 49 11.26 27.09 8.81
CA ASP A 49 10.81 26.52 10.08
C ASP A 49 10.01 25.23 9.87
N ALA A 50 9.20 25.17 8.81
CA ALA A 50 8.45 23.96 8.45
C ALA A 50 9.39 22.86 7.93
N ASP A 51 10.44 23.19 7.18
CA ASP A 51 11.46 22.21 6.79
C ASP A 51 12.18 21.63 8.02
N HIS A 52 12.55 22.48 8.98
CA HIS A 52 13.18 22.03 10.21
C HIS A 52 12.26 21.10 11.03
N ALA A 53 11.00 21.48 11.23
CA ALA A 53 10.03 20.65 11.96
C ALA A 53 9.72 19.33 11.24
N ARG A 54 9.70 19.31 9.90
CA ARG A 54 9.61 18.06 9.12
C ARG A 54 10.80 17.17 9.40
N ASP A 55 12.02 17.72 9.34
CA ASP A 55 13.25 16.95 9.54
C ASP A 55 13.35 16.39 10.96
N GLU A 56 12.88 17.13 11.97
CA GLU A 56 12.74 16.64 13.35
C GLU A 56 11.78 15.42 13.41
N ALA A 57 10.59 15.52 12.81
CA ALA A 57 9.61 14.42 12.78
C ALA A 57 10.17 13.20 12.05
N VAL A 58 10.79 13.41 10.89
CA VAL A 58 11.47 12.38 10.10
C VAL A 58 12.56 11.69 10.91
N ALA A 59 13.41 12.45 11.59
CA ALA A 59 14.50 11.90 12.41
C ALA A 59 13.97 11.07 13.59
N ILE A 60 12.88 11.49 14.23
CA ILE A 60 12.23 10.73 15.31
C ILE A 60 11.74 9.37 14.78
N ILE A 61 11.02 9.36 13.66
CA ILE A 61 10.49 8.12 13.06
C ILE A 61 11.62 7.22 12.58
N GLN A 62 12.65 7.78 11.92
CA GLN A 62 13.83 7.01 11.49
C GLN A 62 14.64 6.44 12.65
N SER A 63 14.66 7.10 13.80
CA SER A 63 15.25 6.55 15.03
C SER A 63 14.45 5.36 15.52
N TRP A 64 13.11 5.50 15.58
CA TRP A 64 12.21 4.43 15.97
C TRP A 64 12.30 3.20 15.05
N LEU A 65 12.37 3.39 13.73
CA LEU A 65 12.52 2.31 12.75
C LEU A 65 13.77 1.44 12.98
N ARG A 66 14.84 2.04 13.52
CA ARG A 66 16.11 1.36 13.81
C ARG A 66 16.22 0.89 15.26
N GLY A 67 15.21 1.17 16.08
CA GLY A 67 15.15 0.75 17.48
C GLY A 67 14.73 -0.72 17.62
N GLU A 68 14.84 -1.23 18.85
CA GLU A 68 14.49 -2.62 19.18
C GLU A 68 13.01 -2.94 18.95
N THR A 69 12.13 -1.95 19.05
CA THR A 69 10.69 -2.09 18.80
C THR A 69 10.29 -1.73 17.37
N GLY A 70 11.26 -1.63 16.45
CA GLY A 70 11.03 -1.33 15.05
C GLY A 70 10.41 -2.50 14.28
N PRO A 71 10.09 -2.31 12.99
CA PRO A 71 9.56 -3.37 12.13
C PRO A 71 10.60 -4.40 11.72
N SER A 72 10.14 -5.62 11.43
CA SER A 72 10.96 -6.69 10.84
C SER A 72 11.51 -6.28 9.47
N ALA A 73 10.74 -5.51 8.71
CA ALA A 73 11.18 -4.90 7.46
C ALA A 73 10.46 -3.56 7.21
N TYR A 74 11.12 -2.63 6.55
CA TYR A 74 10.49 -1.39 6.09
C TYR A 74 11.06 -0.87 4.78
N GLU A 75 10.28 -0.02 4.12
CA GLU A 75 10.66 0.73 2.94
C GLU A 75 10.29 2.21 3.11
N THR A 76 11.02 3.11 2.44
CA THR A 76 10.84 4.56 2.50
C THR A 76 10.44 5.09 1.13
N PHE A 77 9.50 6.04 1.11
CA PHE A 77 8.93 6.61 -0.10
C PHE A 77 8.76 8.12 0.00
N ALA A 78 8.68 8.75 -1.15
CA ALA A 78 8.02 10.04 -1.33
C ALA A 78 6.68 9.83 -2.05
N VAL A 79 5.66 10.58 -1.63
CA VAL A 79 4.41 10.70 -2.39
C VAL A 79 4.67 11.45 -3.68
N VAL A 80 4.33 10.82 -4.80
CA VAL A 80 4.31 11.43 -6.13
C VAL A 80 2.98 12.10 -6.38
N ASP A 81 1.87 11.41 -6.07
CA ASP A 81 0.52 11.93 -6.29
C ASP A 81 -0.55 11.15 -5.51
N GLY A 82 -1.80 11.63 -5.57
CA GLY A 82 -2.99 10.99 -5.01
C GLY A 82 -3.63 11.77 -3.86
N CYS A 83 -4.26 11.03 -2.95
CA CYS A 83 -4.98 11.58 -1.80
C CYS A 83 -4.04 12.25 -0.78
N ASP A 84 -2.72 12.06 -0.88
CA ASP A 84 -1.76 12.65 0.04
C ASP A 84 -1.14 13.96 -0.48
N VAL A 85 -0.45 14.71 0.39
CA VAL A 85 0.36 15.86 -0.02
C VAL A 85 1.59 15.36 -0.77
N GLN A 86 1.90 15.91 -1.93
CA GLN A 86 3.10 15.55 -2.69
C GLN A 86 4.36 15.78 -1.84
N GLU A 87 5.39 14.97 -2.07
CA GLU A 87 6.65 14.97 -1.31
C GLU A 87 6.53 14.58 0.18
N THR A 88 5.34 14.16 0.64
CA THR A 88 5.18 13.50 1.95
C THR A 88 6.13 12.32 2.02
N THR A 89 6.98 12.28 3.06
CA THR A 89 7.81 11.11 3.35
C THR A 89 6.93 10.05 3.99
N VAL A 90 6.96 8.84 3.44
CA VAL A 90 6.15 7.70 3.90
C VAL A 90 7.06 6.51 4.19
N TRP A 91 6.84 5.84 5.30
CA TRP A 91 7.43 4.54 5.60
C TRP A 91 6.34 3.48 5.58
N VAL A 92 6.63 2.36 4.92
CA VAL A 92 5.79 1.16 4.95
C VAL A 92 6.53 0.11 5.74
N CYS A 93 5.95 -0.30 6.85
CA CYS A 93 6.55 -1.15 7.86
C CYS A 93 5.80 -2.48 7.94
N TYR A 94 6.52 -3.57 8.16
CA TYR A 94 5.99 -4.93 8.16
C TYR A 94 6.45 -5.72 9.38
N TRP A 95 5.52 -6.50 9.95
CA TRP A 95 5.75 -7.47 11.01
C TRP A 95 5.03 -8.78 10.70
N ASP A 96 5.60 -9.87 11.19
CA ASP A 96 5.04 -11.21 11.24
C ASP A 96 4.62 -11.62 12.67
N ASP A 97 4.95 -10.80 13.68
CA ASP A 97 4.53 -10.95 15.08
C ASP A 97 3.64 -9.78 15.52
N LYS A 98 2.42 -10.10 16.00
CA LYS A 98 1.45 -9.09 16.42
C LYS A 98 1.86 -8.37 17.70
N THR A 99 2.52 -9.05 18.63
CA THR A 99 2.95 -8.44 19.89
C THR A 99 4.04 -7.39 19.67
N ALA A 100 5.00 -7.68 18.78
CA ALA A 100 6.02 -6.72 18.34
C ALA A 100 5.39 -5.53 17.58
N TYR A 101 4.40 -5.79 16.73
CA TYR A 101 3.63 -4.75 16.07
C TYR A 101 2.90 -3.84 17.07
N ASP A 102 2.13 -4.41 18.00
CA ASP A 102 1.38 -3.64 19.00
C ASP A 102 2.34 -2.81 19.87
N GLY A 103 3.39 -3.43 20.41
CA GLY A 103 4.40 -2.75 21.23
C GLY A 103 5.18 -1.68 20.46
N GLY A 104 5.52 -1.93 19.20
CA GLY A 104 6.19 -0.95 18.34
C GLY A 104 5.30 0.25 18.02
N LEU A 105 4.00 0.04 17.78
CA LEU A 105 3.07 1.13 17.51
C LEU A 105 2.65 1.90 18.77
N GLU A 106 2.69 1.28 19.95
CA GLU A 106 2.54 1.99 21.22
C GLU A 106 3.68 2.98 21.44
N THR A 107 4.93 2.59 21.14
CA THR A 107 6.10 3.48 21.28
C THR A 107 6.13 4.59 20.23
N LEU A 108 5.47 4.41 19.09
CA LEU A 108 5.30 5.43 18.05
C LEU A 108 3.95 6.17 18.15
N SER A 109 3.67 6.75 19.32
CA SER A 109 2.48 7.58 19.51
C SER A 109 2.64 8.96 18.84
N LEU A 110 1.66 9.37 18.02
CA LEU A 110 1.76 10.60 17.21
C LEU A 110 1.80 11.88 18.05
N GLU A 111 1.05 11.94 19.15
CA GLU A 111 0.93 13.13 20.01
C GLU A 111 2.26 13.50 20.70
N PRO A 112 2.99 12.57 21.33
CA PRO A 112 4.36 12.83 21.80
C PRO A 112 5.33 13.27 20.70
N ILE A 113 5.21 12.74 19.48
CA ILE A 113 6.08 13.14 18.37
C ILE A 113 5.79 14.59 17.98
N TYR A 114 4.51 14.91 17.77
CA TYR A 114 4.06 16.22 17.35
C TYR A 114 4.34 17.32 18.39
N SER A 115 4.14 17.03 19.68
CA SER A 115 4.42 17.98 20.77
C SER A 115 5.90 18.30 20.94
N ARG A 116 6.81 17.42 20.49
CA ARG A 116 8.26 17.62 20.51
C ARG A 116 8.79 18.49 19.38
N LEU A 117 8.03 18.66 18.29
CA LEU A 117 8.47 19.48 17.15
C LEU A 117 8.64 20.95 17.53
N SER A 118 9.57 21.64 16.92
CA SER A 118 9.82 23.08 17.10
C SER A 118 8.53 23.91 16.93
N GLN A 119 8.23 24.78 17.89
CA GLN A 119 6.95 25.52 17.95
C GLN A 119 6.69 26.38 16.71
N GLN A 120 7.73 26.96 16.12
CA GLN A 120 7.65 27.84 14.94
C GLN A 120 7.19 27.09 13.68
N GLY A 121 7.62 25.84 13.52
CA GLY A 121 7.31 25.00 12.37
C GLY A 121 6.20 23.98 12.60
N ARG A 122 5.94 23.57 13.86
CA ARG A 122 5.02 22.48 14.24
C ARG A 122 3.65 22.58 13.60
N ALA A 123 3.06 23.77 13.64
CA ALA A 123 1.73 23.98 13.08
C ALA A 123 1.67 23.68 11.58
N SER A 124 2.81 23.67 10.88
CA SER A 124 2.99 23.37 9.44
C SER A 124 3.16 21.88 9.10
N ILE A 125 3.18 21.00 10.10
CA ILE A 125 3.47 19.56 9.96
C ILE A 125 2.24 18.73 10.26
N GLY A 126 1.93 17.78 9.40
CA GLY A 126 0.98 16.70 9.68
C GLY A 126 1.72 15.38 9.83
N ILE A 127 1.33 14.56 10.80
CA ILE A 127 1.85 13.20 10.99
C ILE A 127 0.67 12.25 10.97
N TRP A 128 0.77 11.14 10.25
CA TRP A 128 -0.31 10.17 10.16
C TRP A 128 0.20 8.72 10.21
N ARG A 129 -0.70 7.83 10.57
CA ARG A 129 -0.51 6.38 10.63
C ARG A 129 -1.76 5.68 10.10
N GLU A 130 -1.56 4.79 9.14
CA GLU A 130 -2.58 3.84 8.67
C GLU A 130 -2.02 2.43 8.87
N ALA A 131 -2.43 1.77 9.94
CA ALA A 131 -1.88 0.49 10.35
C ALA A 131 -2.97 -0.59 10.42
N PHE A 132 -2.66 -1.80 9.99
CA PHE A 132 -3.65 -2.87 9.92
C PHE A 132 -3.03 -4.25 10.08
N VAL A 133 -3.85 -5.19 10.54
CA VAL A 133 -3.51 -6.61 10.66
C VAL A 133 -4.30 -7.41 9.62
N THR A 134 -3.61 -8.27 8.88
CA THR A 134 -4.20 -9.15 7.88
C THR A 134 -4.04 -10.59 8.33
N GLU A 135 -5.17 -11.31 8.49
CA GLU A 135 -5.14 -12.76 8.67
C GLU A 135 -4.52 -13.43 7.43
N TYR A 136 -3.60 -14.37 7.62
CA TYR A 136 -2.91 -15.01 6.50
C TYR A 136 -3.86 -15.63 5.44
N PRO A 137 -5.00 -16.26 5.81
CA PRO A 137 -5.99 -16.72 4.83
C PRO A 137 -6.71 -15.62 4.03
N ARG A 138 -6.59 -14.35 4.43
CA ARG A 138 -7.16 -13.16 3.79
C ARG A 138 -6.13 -12.31 3.05
N LEU A 139 -4.92 -12.85 2.88
CA LEU A 139 -3.81 -12.24 2.15
C LEU A 139 -3.60 -12.97 0.80
N GLU A 140 -3.22 -12.22 -0.22
CA GLU A 140 -2.57 -12.78 -1.41
C GLU A 140 -1.44 -11.87 -1.89
N THR A 141 -0.41 -12.48 -2.48
CA THR A 141 0.65 -11.78 -3.17
C THR A 141 0.94 -12.44 -4.52
N ASN A 142 1.54 -11.69 -5.43
CA ASN A 142 1.94 -12.19 -6.74
C ASN A 142 3.13 -11.38 -7.26
N TYR A 143 4.25 -12.06 -7.49
CA TYR A 143 5.52 -11.51 -7.96
C TYR A 143 5.82 -12.01 -9.39
N SER A 144 6.37 -11.15 -10.24
CA SER A 144 6.74 -11.50 -11.62
C SER A 144 8.18 -12.01 -11.81
N GLY A 145 8.94 -12.13 -10.72
CA GLY A 145 10.34 -12.54 -10.70
C GLY A 145 10.84 -12.66 -9.26
N LEU A 146 11.97 -13.35 -9.07
CA LEU A 146 12.58 -13.62 -7.76
C LEU A 146 13.83 -12.78 -7.48
N ASP A 147 14.33 -12.07 -8.50
CA ASP A 147 15.47 -11.14 -8.43
C ASP A 147 15.09 -9.77 -7.85
N TYR A 148 13.81 -9.55 -7.51
CA TYR A 148 13.34 -8.39 -6.75
C TYR A 148 12.10 -8.75 -5.93
N LEU A 149 12.18 -8.61 -4.60
CA LEU A 149 11.19 -9.12 -3.65
C LEU A 149 10.88 -8.09 -2.54
N PRO A 150 10.08 -7.05 -2.85
CA PRO A 150 9.71 -5.98 -1.91
C PRO A 150 8.46 -6.30 -1.08
N GLY A 151 8.07 -5.36 -0.21
CA GLY A 151 6.89 -5.46 0.62
C GLY A 151 6.98 -6.60 1.61
N LEU A 152 5.88 -7.34 1.77
CA LEU A 152 5.80 -8.50 2.66
C LEU A 152 6.83 -9.60 2.35
N ALA A 153 7.39 -9.65 1.15
CA ALA A 153 8.47 -10.59 0.82
C ALA A 153 9.77 -10.36 1.60
N ARG A 154 9.93 -9.19 2.23
CA ARG A 154 11.09 -8.88 3.06
C ARG A 154 10.98 -9.44 4.49
N LEU A 155 9.84 -10.03 4.85
CA LEU A 155 9.67 -10.67 6.15
C LEU A 155 10.63 -11.87 6.33
N PRO A 156 11.14 -12.11 7.56
CA PRO A 156 12.02 -13.24 7.83
C PRO A 156 11.38 -14.59 7.48
N GLY A 157 12.18 -15.52 6.96
CA GLY A 157 11.70 -16.88 6.63
C GLY A 157 10.75 -16.95 5.42
N ALA A 158 10.51 -15.85 4.72
CA ALA A 158 9.72 -15.84 3.50
C ALA A 158 10.31 -16.74 2.41
N THR A 159 9.44 -17.52 1.76
CA THR A 159 9.74 -18.34 0.59
C THR A 159 8.77 -18.04 -0.53
N PHE A 160 9.13 -18.44 -1.76
CA PHE A 160 8.41 -18.02 -2.96
C PHE A 160 8.09 -19.20 -3.88
N PRO A 161 7.09 -20.04 -3.54
CA PRO A 161 6.65 -21.10 -4.43
C PRO A 161 6.00 -20.54 -5.70
N GLU A 162 6.17 -21.26 -6.81
CA GLU A 162 5.51 -20.92 -8.08
C GLU A 162 4.02 -21.27 -8.03
N HIS A 163 3.16 -20.46 -8.67
CA HIS A 163 1.73 -20.73 -8.78
C HIS A 163 1.18 -20.44 -10.18
N THR A 164 0.05 -21.07 -10.51
CA THR A 164 -0.59 -20.94 -11.84
C THR A 164 -1.88 -20.10 -11.83
N ILE A 165 -2.16 -19.43 -10.71
CA ILE A 165 -3.37 -18.64 -10.48
C ILE A 165 -3.06 -17.17 -10.79
N SER A 166 -2.89 -16.84 -12.07
CA SER A 166 -2.55 -15.49 -12.54
C SER A 166 -2.95 -15.28 -14.01
N ALA A 167 -2.93 -14.02 -14.47
CA ALA A 167 -3.25 -13.63 -15.85
C ALA A 167 -4.70 -13.93 -16.32
N TYR A 168 -5.68 -13.84 -15.42
CA TYR A 168 -7.11 -13.82 -15.75
C TYR A 168 -7.88 -12.98 -14.72
N TRP A 169 -9.05 -12.45 -15.10
CA TRP A 169 -9.91 -11.68 -14.20
C TRP A 169 -10.46 -12.59 -13.09
N GLY A 170 -10.25 -12.20 -11.83
CA GLY A 170 -10.56 -13.03 -10.68
C GLY A 170 -9.36 -13.78 -10.08
N ALA A 171 -8.19 -13.73 -10.72
CA ALA A 171 -7.02 -14.45 -10.23
C ALA A 171 -6.54 -13.97 -8.85
N ALA A 172 -6.66 -12.67 -8.55
CA ALA A 172 -6.35 -12.12 -7.23
C ALA A 172 -7.20 -12.76 -6.14
N ARG A 173 -8.52 -12.70 -6.29
CA ARG A 173 -9.47 -13.38 -5.39
C ARG A 173 -9.18 -14.87 -5.26
N ASP A 174 -8.97 -15.56 -6.39
CA ASP A 174 -8.72 -17.01 -6.39
C ASP A 174 -7.42 -17.41 -5.66
N ARG A 175 -6.46 -16.47 -5.47
CA ARG A 175 -5.26 -16.69 -4.65
C ARG A 175 -5.50 -16.52 -3.15
N ILE A 176 -6.51 -15.76 -2.73
CA ILE A 176 -6.86 -15.58 -1.32
C ILE A 176 -7.48 -16.88 -0.80
N PRO A 177 -6.88 -17.56 0.20
CA PRO A 177 -7.42 -18.84 0.71
C PRO A 177 -8.88 -18.76 1.16
N SER A 178 -9.27 -17.70 1.89
CA SER A 178 -10.63 -17.49 2.39
C SER A 178 -11.66 -17.26 1.28
N SER A 179 -11.23 -16.95 0.04
CA SER A 179 -12.13 -16.87 -1.11
C SER A 179 -12.87 -18.18 -1.41
N ALA A 180 -12.40 -19.28 -0.83
CA ALA A 180 -13.05 -20.58 -0.94
C ALA A 180 -14.45 -20.60 -0.30
N HIS A 181 -14.72 -19.73 0.66
CA HIS A 181 -15.96 -19.70 1.45
C HIS A 181 -16.49 -18.29 1.75
N ASP A 182 -15.77 -17.24 1.37
CA ASP A 182 -16.17 -15.84 1.52
C ASP A 182 -15.92 -15.09 0.21
N LEU A 183 -16.87 -14.26 -0.24
CA LEU A 183 -16.70 -13.42 -1.43
C LEU A 183 -16.26 -12.00 -1.09
N PHE A 184 -16.09 -11.68 0.19
CA PHE A 184 -15.70 -10.38 0.69
C PHE A 184 -16.64 -9.25 0.21
N PRO A 185 -17.96 -9.37 0.45
CA PRO A 185 -18.89 -8.28 0.11
C PRO A 185 -18.55 -7.02 0.89
N SER A 186 -18.82 -5.86 0.29
CA SER A 186 -18.76 -4.58 1.02
C SER A 186 -19.73 -4.62 2.19
N SER A 187 -19.31 -4.10 3.34
CA SER A 187 -20.22 -3.85 4.45
C SER A 187 -21.33 -2.88 4.03
N LEU A 188 -22.53 -3.09 4.57
CA LEU A 188 -23.64 -2.12 4.47
C LEU A 188 -23.37 -0.85 5.28
N ASP A 189 -22.49 -0.95 6.28
CA ASP A 189 -22.08 0.16 7.15
C ASP A 189 -21.00 1.04 6.51
N HIS A 190 -20.48 0.65 5.33
CA HIS A 190 -19.62 1.51 4.52
C HIS A 190 -20.44 2.64 3.91
N THR A 191 -20.69 3.66 4.73
CA THR A 191 -21.25 4.94 4.32
C THR A 191 -20.14 5.98 4.40
N PRO A 192 -19.88 6.76 3.34
CA PRO A 192 -18.95 7.88 3.41
C PRO A 192 -19.42 8.87 4.48
N PRO A 193 -18.48 9.56 5.17
CA PRO A 193 -18.86 10.57 6.15
C PRO A 193 -19.66 11.70 5.48
N ASN A 194 -20.75 12.14 6.13
CA ASN A 194 -21.58 13.26 5.64
C ASN A 194 -20.80 14.58 5.52
N THR A 195 -19.75 14.74 6.32
CA THR A 195 -18.86 15.90 6.33
C THR A 195 -17.44 15.44 6.54
N THR A 196 -16.52 15.87 5.66
CA THR A 196 -15.09 15.63 5.83
C THR A 196 -14.56 16.43 7.02
N PRO A 197 -13.82 15.81 7.96
CA PRO A 197 -13.13 16.53 9.02
C PRO A 197 -12.17 17.60 8.48
N LYS A 198 -11.93 18.67 9.26
CA LYS A 198 -10.97 19.71 8.89
C LYS A 198 -9.53 19.19 8.84
N GLY A 199 -9.18 18.24 9.71
CA GLY A 199 -7.85 17.64 9.84
C GLY A 199 -6.79 18.58 10.42
N LEU A 200 -6.63 19.78 9.86
CA LEU A 200 -5.70 20.80 10.34
C LEU A 200 -6.06 21.28 11.75
N GLY A 201 -5.10 21.12 12.67
CA GLY A 201 -5.23 21.37 14.10
C GLY A 201 -6.04 20.31 14.86
N GLN A 202 -6.38 19.19 14.23
CA GLN A 202 -7.15 18.10 14.83
C GLN A 202 -6.29 16.84 14.98
N TYR A 203 -6.69 15.98 15.90
CA TYR A 203 -6.25 14.58 15.94
C TYR A 203 -7.44 13.70 15.60
N LEU A 204 -7.35 12.98 14.49
CA LEU A 204 -8.41 12.14 13.97
C LEU A 204 -8.07 10.67 14.19
N ILE A 205 -9.00 9.87 14.71
CA ILE A 205 -8.85 8.43 14.91
C ILE A 205 -10.06 7.67 14.36
N GLY A 206 -9.84 6.56 13.66
CA GLY A 206 -10.91 5.66 13.24
C GLY A 206 -10.43 4.26 12.87
N THR A 207 -11.35 3.47 12.34
CA THR A 207 -11.11 2.07 11.97
C THR A 207 -11.88 1.71 10.69
N ASN A 208 -11.59 0.55 10.11
CA ASN A 208 -12.27 0.05 8.93
C ASN A 208 -13.50 -0.78 9.32
N THR A 209 -14.49 -0.82 8.43
CA THR A 209 -15.56 -1.84 8.50
C THR A 209 -15.11 -3.14 7.79
N GLU A 210 -15.91 -4.19 7.89
CA GLU A 210 -15.60 -5.52 7.36
C GLU A 210 -15.27 -5.51 5.85
N ASN A 211 -14.30 -6.36 5.46
CA ASN A 211 -13.88 -6.64 4.09
C ASN A 211 -13.26 -5.49 3.30
N VAL A 212 -12.88 -4.37 3.95
CA VAL A 212 -12.03 -3.37 3.29
C VAL A 212 -10.82 -4.05 2.66
N ALA A 213 -10.59 -3.78 1.38
CA ALA A 213 -9.44 -4.31 0.66
C ALA A 213 -8.34 -3.25 0.67
N HIS A 214 -7.13 -3.64 1.03
CA HIS A 214 -5.93 -2.84 0.80
C HIS A 214 -5.10 -3.50 -0.30
N ILE A 215 -4.61 -2.71 -1.26
CA ILE A 215 -3.66 -3.17 -2.27
C ILE A 215 -2.41 -2.29 -2.25
N ARG A 216 -1.24 -2.90 -2.37
CA ARG A 216 -0.01 -2.25 -2.81
C ARG A 216 0.48 -2.95 -4.06
N SER A 217 0.59 -2.22 -5.17
CA SER A 217 0.96 -2.72 -6.49
C SER A 217 2.15 -1.94 -7.05
N GLY A 218 3.27 -2.63 -7.23
CA GLY A 218 4.54 -2.01 -7.55
C GLY A 218 5.13 -2.39 -8.91
N GLN A 219 6.03 -1.53 -9.36
CA GLN A 219 6.75 -1.61 -10.62
C GLN A 219 8.22 -1.30 -10.31
N PHE A 220 9.13 -2.16 -10.75
CA PHE A 220 10.57 -2.00 -10.54
C PHE A 220 11.30 -2.19 -11.88
N TRP A 221 12.12 -1.22 -12.24
CA TRP A 221 12.87 -1.18 -13.52
C TRP A 221 14.31 -0.68 -13.35
N GLU A 222 14.86 -0.72 -12.13
CA GLU A 222 16.25 -0.32 -11.88
C GLU A 222 17.23 -1.21 -12.64
N ASN A 223 16.96 -2.51 -12.66
CA ASN A 223 17.81 -3.51 -13.32
C ASN A 223 17.57 -3.62 -14.84
N CYS A 224 16.69 -2.79 -15.41
CA CYS A 224 16.35 -2.82 -16.84
C CYS A 224 17.48 -2.25 -17.70
N SER A 225 17.59 -2.75 -18.94
CA SER A 225 18.33 -2.04 -19.98
C SER A 225 17.69 -0.67 -20.22
N GLN A 226 18.44 0.26 -20.81
CA GLN A 226 17.89 1.59 -21.13
C GLN A 226 16.63 1.48 -22.01
N GLU A 227 16.64 0.59 -23.01
CA GLU A 227 15.49 0.36 -23.89
C GLU A 227 14.26 -0.15 -23.13
N GLU A 228 14.44 -1.08 -22.19
CA GLU A 228 13.37 -1.63 -21.38
C GLU A 228 12.82 -0.59 -20.39
N ALA A 229 13.71 0.19 -19.76
CA ALA A 229 13.35 1.29 -18.89
C ALA A 229 12.58 2.38 -19.65
N ASP A 230 13.00 2.75 -20.86
CA ASP A 230 12.32 3.71 -21.72
C ASP A 230 10.94 3.20 -22.14
N SER A 231 10.83 1.90 -22.44
CA SER A 231 9.55 1.26 -22.74
C SER A 231 8.56 1.37 -21.56
N TYR A 232 9.04 1.21 -20.32
CA TYR A 232 8.23 1.46 -19.14
C TYR A 232 7.86 2.95 -19.00
N ASN A 233 8.87 3.83 -18.95
CA ASN A 233 8.69 5.25 -18.65
C ASN A 233 7.83 5.98 -19.69
N THR A 234 7.92 5.62 -20.96
CA THR A 234 7.23 6.33 -22.05
C THR A 234 5.88 5.74 -22.42
N LYS A 235 5.64 4.45 -22.10
CA LYS A 235 4.42 3.75 -22.54
C LYS A 235 3.57 3.27 -21.37
N LEU A 236 4.17 2.63 -20.36
CA LEU A 236 3.43 1.99 -19.28
C LEU A 236 3.14 2.94 -18.12
N GLU A 237 4.14 3.68 -17.64
CA GLU A 237 4.00 4.58 -16.49
C GLU A 237 2.91 5.64 -16.69
N PRO A 238 2.80 6.33 -17.85
CA PRO A 238 1.74 7.32 -18.04
C PRO A 238 0.34 6.70 -18.03
N THR A 239 0.21 5.48 -18.57
CA THR A 239 -1.05 4.72 -18.55
C THR A 239 -1.42 4.30 -17.13
N LEU A 240 -0.42 3.87 -16.34
CA LEU A 240 -0.59 3.57 -14.92
C LEU A 240 -1.07 4.81 -14.16
N ARG A 241 -0.37 5.94 -14.31
CA ARG A 241 -0.69 7.20 -13.63
C ARG A 241 -2.10 7.66 -13.94
N SER A 242 -2.48 7.72 -15.22
CA SER A 242 -3.86 8.07 -15.62
C SER A 242 -4.91 7.10 -15.05
N GLY A 243 -4.55 5.82 -14.88
CA GLY A 243 -5.42 4.85 -14.23
C GLY A 243 -5.61 5.08 -12.74
N LEU A 244 -4.53 5.46 -12.05
CA LEU A 244 -4.56 5.83 -10.64
C LEU A 244 -5.32 7.16 -10.42
N GLU A 245 -5.08 8.16 -11.28
CA GLU A 245 -5.81 9.43 -11.31
C GLU A 245 -7.32 9.22 -11.39
N TYR A 246 -7.76 8.39 -12.34
CA TYR A 246 -9.17 8.06 -12.45
C TYR A 246 -9.75 7.45 -11.18
N LEU A 247 -9.00 6.59 -10.48
CA LEU A 247 -9.49 5.93 -9.27
C LEU A 247 -9.77 6.93 -8.16
N TRP A 248 -8.83 7.83 -7.84
CA TRP A 248 -9.04 8.77 -6.74
C TRP A 248 -9.97 9.93 -7.11
N ASP A 249 -10.01 10.37 -8.37
CA ASP A 249 -10.94 11.41 -8.83
C ASP A 249 -12.40 10.92 -8.91
N ASN A 250 -12.60 9.61 -9.01
CA ASN A 250 -13.92 8.96 -9.09
C ASN A 250 -14.09 7.96 -7.94
N SER A 251 -13.61 8.34 -6.76
CA SER A 251 -13.63 7.49 -5.56
C SER A 251 -15.04 6.94 -5.21
N PRO A 252 -16.13 7.73 -5.28
CA PRO A 252 -17.48 7.23 -5.01
C PRO A 252 -17.90 6.09 -5.96
N GLU A 253 -17.55 6.18 -7.24
CA GLU A 253 -17.90 5.19 -8.27
C GLU A 253 -16.99 3.96 -8.25
N THR A 254 -15.71 4.17 -7.93
CA THR A 254 -14.69 3.11 -7.96
C THR A 254 -14.58 2.37 -6.64
N GLY A 255 -15.14 2.91 -5.56
CA GLY A 255 -15.03 2.38 -4.21
C GLY A 255 -13.64 2.59 -3.60
N ALA A 256 -12.80 3.47 -4.17
CA ALA A 256 -11.55 3.86 -3.56
C ALA A 256 -11.82 4.69 -2.29
N LEU A 257 -11.15 4.35 -1.19
CA LEU A 257 -11.26 5.05 0.10
C LEU A 257 -10.11 6.02 0.32
N GLY A 258 -8.96 5.74 -0.29
CA GLY A 258 -7.76 6.58 -0.23
C GLY A 258 -6.66 5.88 -1.03
N LEU A 259 -6.05 6.59 -1.97
CA LEU A 259 -5.04 6.04 -2.87
C LEU A 259 -3.86 7.00 -3.00
N ARG A 260 -2.67 6.42 -3.12
CA ARG A 260 -1.41 7.14 -3.24
C ARG A 260 -0.51 6.49 -4.27
N TYR A 261 0.21 7.32 -5.01
CA TYR A 261 1.30 6.89 -5.88
C TYR A 261 2.63 7.27 -5.24
N LEU A 262 3.46 6.26 -5.00
CA LEU A 262 4.69 6.34 -4.21
C LEU A 262 5.91 6.06 -5.08
N ARG A 263 7.01 6.74 -4.77
CA ARG A 263 8.35 6.54 -5.35
C ARG A 263 9.30 6.15 -4.24
N ASN A 264 10.02 5.04 -4.40
CA ASN A 264 11.02 4.62 -3.40
C ASN A 264 12.12 5.68 -3.25
N GLN A 265 12.58 5.88 -2.03
CA GLN A 265 13.72 6.73 -1.70
C GLN A 265 14.88 5.89 -1.18
N ASP A 266 16.11 6.32 -1.49
CA ASP A 266 17.30 5.69 -0.93
C ASP A 266 17.31 5.87 0.60
N PRO A 267 17.48 4.80 1.39
CA PRO A 267 17.64 4.89 2.84
C PRO A 267 18.91 5.64 3.29
N SER A 268 19.87 5.90 2.40
CA SER A 268 21.09 6.67 2.70
C SER A 268 20.96 8.12 2.23
N PRO A 269 21.03 9.13 3.12
CA PRO A 269 21.02 10.55 2.74
C PRO A 269 22.34 11.05 2.12
N SER A 270 23.15 10.15 1.53
CA SER A 270 24.54 10.45 1.19
C SER A 270 24.75 11.29 -0.07
N SER A 271 23.69 11.67 -0.80
CA SER A 271 23.83 12.71 -1.82
C SER A 271 22.49 13.32 -2.21
N PRO A 272 22.32 14.66 -2.19
CA PRO A 272 21.17 15.37 -2.77
C PRO A 272 20.96 15.13 -4.28
N GLU A 273 21.91 14.44 -4.93
CA GLU A 273 21.94 14.15 -6.36
C GLU A 273 21.69 12.67 -6.70
N SER A 274 21.35 11.80 -5.74
CA SER A 274 21.00 10.42 -6.09
C SER A 274 19.73 10.42 -6.94
N ALA A 275 19.82 9.92 -8.18
CA ALA A 275 18.66 9.77 -9.04
C ALA A 275 17.56 8.98 -8.30
N PRO A 276 16.27 9.35 -8.47
CA PRO A 276 15.18 8.60 -7.84
C PRO A 276 15.28 7.13 -8.20
N GLN A 277 15.13 6.25 -7.20
CA GLN A 277 15.09 4.81 -7.48
C GLN A 277 14.02 4.53 -8.53
N LYS A 278 14.36 3.70 -9.51
CA LYS A 278 13.48 3.26 -10.60
C LYS A 278 12.51 2.20 -10.09
N GLU A 279 11.73 2.61 -9.10
CA GLU A 279 10.70 1.83 -8.47
C GLU A 279 9.55 2.72 -8.02
N SER A 280 8.33 2.27 -8.23
CA SER A 280 7.14 2.95 -7.77
C SER A 280 6.08 1.96 -7.34
N CYS A 281 5.11 2.41 -6.55
CA CYS A 281 3.91 1.63 -6.29
C CYS A 281 2.68 2.50 -6.10
N GLY A 282 1.53 2.00 -6.53
CA GLY A 282 0.22 2.48 -6.09
C GLY A 282 -0.16 1.73 -4.82
N ALA A 283 -0.62 2.43 -3.80
CA ALA A 283 -1.12 1.82 -2.57
C ALA A 283 -2.44 2.46 -2.14
N GLY A 284 -3.31 1.70 -1.49
CA GLY A 284 -4.51 2.28 -0.90
C GLY A 284 -5.63 1.30 -0.61
N PHE A 285 -6.73 1.86 -0.12
CA PHE A 285 -7.88 1.14 0.39
C PHE A 285 -9.06 1.23 -0.56
N PHE A 286 -9.85 0.17 -0.60
CA PHE A 286 -11.11 0.05 -1.33
C PHE A 286 -12.19 -0.50 -0.40
N THR A 287 -13.45 -0.14 -0.66
CA THR A 287 -14.61 -0.62 0.11
C THR A 287 -14.64 -2.14 0.23
N ASN A 288 -14.26 -2.85 -0.84
CA ASN A 288 -14.02 -4.29 -0.84
C ASN A 288 -13.18 -4.74 -2.04
N LEU A 289 -12.94 -6.06 -2.13
CA LEU A 289 -12.20 -6.66 -3.24
C LEU A 289 -12.91 -6.51 -4.60
N GLU A 290 -14.25 -6.57 -4.62
CA GLU A 290 -15.01 -6.46 -5.87
C GLU A 290 -14.88 -5.07 -6.50
N ALA A 291 -14.84 -4.00 -5.71
CA ALA A 291 -14.60 -2.64 -6.16
C ALA A 291 -13.26 -2.55 -6.92
N LEU A 292 -12.19 -3.06 -6.31
CA LEU A 292 -10.87 -3.17 -6.92
C LEU A 292 -10.89 -4.02 -8.22
N GLU A 293 -11.51 -5.21 -8.18
CA GLU A 293 -11.59 -6.09 -9.36
C GLU A 293 -12.40 -5.49 -10.50
N THR A 294 -13.42 -4.69 -10.18
CA THR A 294 -14.31 -4.08 -11.17
C THR A 294 -13.57 -3.05 -11.99
N TRP A 295 -12.84 -2.14 -11.35
CA TRP A 295 -11.95 -1.22 -12.07
C TRP A 295 -10.94 -1.98 -12.93
N ALA A 296 -10.28 -2.99 -12.35
CA ALA A 296 -9.26 -3.76 -13.04
C ALA A 296 -9.81 -4.43 -14.34
N LYS A 297 -11.01 -5.02 -14.29
CA LYS A 297 -11.57 -5.78 -15.43
C LYS A 297 -12.27 -4.92 -16.49
N SER A 298 -12.80 -3.76 -16.14
CA SER A 298 -13.70 -2.98 -17.01
C SER A 298 -13.12 -1.63 -17.46
N HIS A 299 -12.21 -1.03 -16.69
CA HIS A 299 -11.76 0.32 -16.99
C HIS A 299 -10.68 0.34 -18.07
N LYS A 300 -10.80 1.28 -19.02
CA LYS A 300 -9.91 1.39 -20.19
C LYS A 300 -8.44 1.54 -19.80
N SER A 301 -8.15 2.28 -18.72
CA SER A 301 -6.79 2.47 -18.23
C SER A 301 -6.16 1.14 -17.80
N HIS A 302 -6.82 0.36 -16.93
CA HIS A 302 -6.26 -0.92 -16.49
C HIS A 302 -6.18 -1.96 -17.62
N LEU A 303 -7.15 -1.97 -18.55
CA LEU A 303 -7.04 -2.79 -19.77
C LEU A 303 -5.83 -2.42 -20.63
N ALA A 304 -5.51 -1.13 -20.73
CA ALA A 304 -4.32 -0.64 -21.43
C ALA A 304 -3.03 -1.04 -20.68
N ILE A 305 -2.99 -0.92 -19.35
CA ILE A 305 -1.88 -1.41 -18.50
C ILE A 305 -1.66 -2.91 -18.73
N TYR A 306 -2.73 -3.72 -18.67
CA TYR A 306 -2.66 -5.17 -18.84
C TYR A 306 -2.14 -5.57 -20.24
N ARG A 307 -2.68 -4.94 -21.29
CA ARG A 307 -2.21 -5.17 -22.67
C ARG A 307 -0.77 -4.69 -22.86
N GLY A 308 -0.42 -3.56 -22.26
CA GLY A 308 0.92 -3.00 -22.25
C GLY A 308 1.92 -3.95 -21.60
N ALA A 309 1.60 -4.50 -20.42
CA ALA A 309 2.42 -5.49 -19.73
C ALA A 309 2.61 -6.76 -20.58
N LEU A 310 1.54 -7.30 -21.18
CA LEU A 310 1.64 -8.45 -22.09
C LEU A 310 2.51 -8.15 -23.32
N THR A 311 2.44 -6.93 -23.85
CA THR A 311 3.26 -6.51 -24.99
C THR A 311 4.72 -6.40 -24.59
N HIS A 312 5.00 -5.78 -23.44
CA HIS A 312 6.33 -5.69 -22.86
C HIS A 312 6.94 -7.08 -22.64
N TYR A 313 6.16 -8.04 -22.10
CA TYR A 313 6.60 -9.43 -21.96
C TYR A 313 6.99 -10.09 -23.29
N LYS A 314 6.25 -9.83 -24.37
CA LYS A 314 6.58 -10.37 -25.70
C LYS A 314 7.84 -9.74 -26.30
N VAL A 315 8.08 -8.46 -26.05
CA VAL A 315 9.22 -7.72 -26.61
C VAL A 315 10.53 -8.15 -25.95
N PHE A 316 10.57 -8.24 -24.61
CA PHE A 316 11.81 -8.49 -23.87
C PHE A 316 12.02 -9.96 -23.46
N GLY A 317 11.00 -10.81 -23.62
CA GLY A 317 11.13 -12.27 -23.45
C GLY A 317 11.69 -12.68 -22.09
N GLU A 318 12.66 -13.59 -22.12
CA GLU A 318 13.34 -14.15 -20.93
C GLU A 318 14.37 -13.19 -20.31
N ASP A 319 14.93 -12.26 -21.10
CA ASP A 319 15.94 -11.30 -20.65
C ASP A 319 15.36 -10.14 -19.83
N ARG A 320 14.02 -10.01 -19.84
CA ARG A 320 13.26 -8.98 -19.12
C ARG A 320 13.71 -8.83 -17.67
N LYS A 321 14.04 -7.60 -17.26
CA LYS A 321 14.34 -7.24 -15.86
C LYS A 321 13.26 -6.39 -15.21
N PHE A 322 12.26 -5.93 -15.97
CA PHE A 322 11.08 -5.27 -15.43
C PHE A 322 10.32 -6.21 -14.51
N ARG A 323 10.03 -5.75 -13.29
CA ARG A 323 9.28 -6.50 -12.28
C ARG A 323 8.00 -5.79 -11.91
N THR A 324 6.94 -6.59 -11.85
CA THR A 324 5.64 -6.20 -11.31
C THR A 324 5.32 -7.12 -10.15
N TRP A 325 4.73 -6.54 -9.13
CA TRP A 325 4.35 -7.28 -7.95
C TRP A 325 3.15 -6.60 -7.31
N HIS A 326 2.39 -7.36 -6.52
CA HIS A 326 1.40 -6.77 -5.66
C HIS A 326 1.15 -7.62 -4.42
N GLU A 327 0.59 -6.99 -3.41
CA GLU A 327 0.05 -7.59 -2.20
C GLU A 327 -1.34 -7.03 -1.94
N VAL A 328 -2.30 -7.91 -1.66
CA VAL A 328 -3.70 -7.55 -1.38
C VAL A 328 -4.12 -8.17 -0.06
N SER A 329 -4.62 -7.32 0.83
CA SER A 329 -5.12 -7.69 2.15
C SER A 329 -6.62 -7.43 2.23
N ILE A 330 -7.38 -8.39 2.75
CA ILE A 330 -8.81 -8.19 3.08
C ILE A 330 -8.96 -8.11 4.59
N LEU A 331 -9.35 -6.94 5.07
CA LEU A 331 -9.35 -6.62 6.49
C LEU A 331 -10.65 -7.07 7.14
N LYS A 332 -10.55 -7.64 8.34
CA LYS A 332 -11.69 -7.81 9.24
C LYS A 332 -12.14 -6.45 9.77
N GLU A 333 -13.40 -6.34 10.17
CA GLU A 333 -13.85 -5.15 10.89
C GLU A 333 -12.96 -4.86 12.09
N GLY A 334 -12.58 -3.59 12.30
CA GLY A 334 -11.75 -3.20 13.44
C GLY A 334 -10.25 -3.52 13.28
N ALA A 335 -9.82 -4.19 12.21
CA ALA A 335 -8.44 -4.66 12.07
C ALA A 335 -7.45 -3.57 11.64
N ALA A 336 -7.95 -2.42 11.16
CA ALA A 336 -7.18 -1.23 10.86
C ALA A 336 -7.36 -0.15 11.91
N ARG A 337 -6.31 0.65 12.12
CA ARG A 337 -6.29 1.86 12.90
C ARG A 337 -5.78 2.99 12.00
N PHE A 338 -6.61 4.00 11.84
CA PHE A 338 -6.31 5.20 11.05
C PHE A 338 -6.16 6.39 12.00
N GLU A 339 -5.02 7.06 11.93
CA GLU A 339 -4.67 8.19 12.78
C GLU A 339 -4.07 9.33 11.97
N TYR A 340 -4.57 10.54 12.17
CA TYR A 340 -4.09 11.73 11.47
C TYR A 340 -4.00 12.90 12.43
N MET A 341 -2.80 13.45 12.59
CA MET A 341 -2.54 14.60 13.44
C MET A 341 -2.14 15.80 12.59
N ASN A 342 -2.96 16.85 12.62
CA ASN A 342 -2.75 18.08 11.85
C ASN A 342 -2.56 17.84 10.33
N CYS A 343 -3.28 16.86 9.78
CA CYS A 343 -3.20 16.54 8.35
C CYS A 343 -4.20 17.33 7.51
N VAL A 344 -3.92 17.53 6.22
CA VAL A 344 -4.88 18.13 5.29
C VAL A 344 -6.05 17.16 5.06
N PRO A 345 -7.30 17.67 4.87
CA PRO A 345 -8.52 16.84 4.77
C PRO A 345 -8.50 15.73 3.71
N LYS A 346 -7.69 15.88 2.67
CA LYS A 346 -7.60 14.89 1.58
C LYS A 346 -6.76 13.65 1.94
N THR A 347 -5.93 13.74 2.99
CA THR A 347 -4.89 12.75 3.31
C THR A 347 -5.50 11.39 3.59
N GLY A 348 -4.93 10.35 2.97
CA GLY A 348 -5.33 8.97 3.24
C GLY A 348 -6.83 8.71 3.08
N VAL A 349 -7.45 8.17 4.13
CA VAL A 349 -8.88 7.85 4.17
C VAL A 349 -9.74 8.91 4.88
N ILE A 350 -9.21 10.10 5.20
CA ILE A 350 -9.93 11.13 5.98
C ILE A 350 -11.28 11.49 5.35
N SER A 351 -11.36 11.57 4.02
CA SER A 351 -12.59 11.93 3.31
C SER A 351 -13.60 10.79 3.18
N SER A 352 -13.20 9.55 3.48
CA SER A 352 -13.93 8.35 3.05
C SER A 352 -14.30 7.42 4.20
N VAL A 353 -13.66 7.57 5.37
CA VAL A 353 -13.90 6.77 6.57
C VAL A 353 -14.37 7.67 7.71
N HIS A 354 -15.25 7.15 8.55
CA HIS A 354 -15.69 7.84 9.75
C HIS A 354 -14.54 7.92 10.77
N LEU A 355 -14.03 9.14 10.98
CA LEU A 355 -12.99 9.43 11.96
C LEU A 355 -13.56 10.32 13.08
N LYS A 356 -13.21 10.00 14.33
CA LYS A 356 -13.52 10.83 15.50
C LYS A 356 -12.42 11.85 15.71
N VAL A 357 -12.80 13.06 16.13
CA VAL A 357 -11.85 14.08 16.59
C VAL A 357 -11.56 13.81 18.06
N GLU A 358 -10.31 13.56 18.40
CA GLU A 358 -9.84 13.46 19.78
C GLU A 358 -9.55 14.86 20.33
N GLU A 359 -9.88 15.05 21.61
CA GLU A 359 -9.48 16.25 22.35
C GLU A 359 -8.00 16.14 22.71
N VAL A 360 -7.15 16.89 22.01
CA VAL A 360 -5.73 17.01 22.37
C VAL A 360 -5.64 18.07 23.47
N LEU A 361 -5.29 17.65 24.69
CA LEU A 361 -5.20 18.51 25.88
C LEU A 361 -4.08 19.55 25.81
#